data_AF-A0A961V1Z1-F1
#
_entry.id   AF-A0A961V1Z1-F1
#
_cell.length_a   1.000
_cell.length_b   1.000
_cell.length_c   1.000
_cell.angle_alpha   90.00
_cell.angle_beta   90.00
_cell.angle_gamma   90.00
#
_symmetry.space_group_name_H-M   'P 1'
#
loop_
_entity.id
_entity.type
_entity.pdbx_description
1 polymer ?
#
loop_
_entity_poly.entity_id
_entity_poly.type
_entity_poly.pdbx_seq_one_letter_code
_entity_poly.pdbx_strand_id
1 'polypeptide(L)'
;MAEWTAYAEQFVKEDGRVVDNVNGGISHSESQGYGLLLAYSAGDRAGFERIWGFTSNELLIRSDRLAAWKWDAAAKPHVVDVNNASDGDILIAYALGLAGEDWKDQRYTDAARKLALAIGDNLLTDANNRVVLRPGAEGFGRSENTGTLIVNASYWIFEAFPTLEKLAPDHPWQQLASSGAELINAARFGPAKLPSDWIAISAEGLRPAPDFPAVYGYNAIRIPLYLLRAGAKAGPLLDNFEQAAQSLGPAIVDIASGHAVEKLADPGYRMIDAALDCAYGTPIPKDLLRFEPTAYYPSTLHLLGLSYVRERQPQCL
;
A
#
# COMPACT_ATOMS: atom_id res chain seq x y z
N MET A 1 5.65 -19.82 -7.67
CA MET A 1 6.99 -19.87 -8.30
C MET A 1 6.98 -19.24 -9.69
N ALA A 2 6.28 -19.78 -10.70
CA ALA A 2 6.34 -19.23 -12.07
C ALA A 2 5.90 -17.74 -12.19
N GLU A 3 4.87 -17.33 -11.44
CA GLU A 3 4.35 -15.95 -11.49
C GLU A 3 5.33 -14.94 -10.91
N TRP A 4 5.95 -15.27 -9.76
CA TRP A 4 7.05 -14.48 -9.19
C TRP A 4 8.23 -14.39 -10.15
N THR A 5 8.62 -15.50 -10.79
CA THR A 5 9.70 -15.49 -11.78
C THR A 5 9.41 -14.52 -12.92
N ALA A 6 8.21 -14.57 -13.51
CA ALA A 6 7.81 -13.65 -14.58
C ALA A 6 7.79 -12.19 -14.11
N TYR A 7 7.34 -11.92 -12.88
CA TYR A 7 7.39 -10.59 -12.28
C TYR A 7 8.83 -10.11 -12.08
N ALA A 8 9.68 -10.96 -11.49
CA ALA A 8 11.06 -10.63 -11.18
C ALA A 8 11.89 -10.38 -12.44
N GLU A 9 11.73 -11.19 -13.49
CA GLU A 9 12.38 -11.00 -14.80
C GLU A 9 12.05 -9.63 -15.41
N GLN A 10 10.83 -9.14 -15.22
CA GLN A 10 10.38 -7.89 -15.80
C GLN A 10 10.75 -6.66 -14.95
N PHE A 11 10.62 -6.76 -13.62
CA PHE A 11 10.64 -5.60 -12.72
C PHE A 11 11.80 -5.58 -11.73
N VAL A 12 12.48 -6.69 -11.47
CA VAL A 12 13.60 -6.75 -10.51
C VAL A 12 14.92 -6.82 -11.25
N LYS A 13 15.79 -5.84 -11.03
CA LYS A 13 17.13 -5.76 -11.62
C LYS A 13 18.14 -6.60 -10.84
N GLU A 14 19.29 -6.87 -11.48
CA GLU A 14 20.38 -7.65 -10.89
C GLU A 14 20.94 -7.02 -9.61
N ASP A 15 20.91 -5.70 -9.52
CA ASP A 15 21.32 -4.92 -8.34
C ASP A 15 20.31 -4.96 -7.18
N GLY A 16 19.14 -5.60 -7.37
CA GLY A 16 18.06 -5.69 -6.38
C GLY A 16 16.99 -4.60 -6.50
N ARG A 17 17.12 -3.71 -7.48
CA ARG A 17 16.17 -2.63 -7.68
C ARG A 17 14.86 -3.12 -8.30
N VAL A 18 13.73 -2.75 -7.70
CA VAL A 18 12.38 -2.95 -8.25
C VAL A 18 12.00 -1.71 -9.04
N VAL A 19 11.68 -1.87 -10.32
CA VAL A 19 11.59 -0.78 -11.29
C VAL A 19 10.16 -0.52 -11.71
N ASP A 20 9.72 0.72 -11.54
CA ASP A 20 8.50 1.22 -12.17
C ASP A 20 8.79 1.54 -13.64
N ASN A 21 8.45 0.59 -14.51
CA ASN A 21 8.72 0.68 -15.95
C ASN A 21 7.86 1.69 -16.71
N VAL A 22 6.83 2.26 -16.06
CA VAL A 22 5.94 3.26 -16.69
C VAL A 22 6.18 4.66 -16.14
N ASN A 23 6.85 4.81 -15.00
CA ASN A 23 7.18 6.09 -14.39
C ASN A 23 8.67 6.46 -14.52
N GLY A 24 9.19 6.42 -15.75
CA GLY A 24 10.57 6.82 -16.02
C GLY A 24 11.66 5.85 -15.53
N GLY A 25 11.27 4.64 -15.11
CA GLY A 25 12.23 3.64 -14.66
C GLY A 25 12.81 3.94 -13.28
N ILE A 26 12.12 4.72 -12.45
CA ILE A 26 12.51 5.01 -11.07
C ILE A 26 12.16 3.85 -10.13
N SER A 27 12.65 3.94 -8.90
CA SER A 27 12.33 3.01 -7.82
C SER A 27 11.87 3.79 -6.61
N HIS A 28 10.83 3.26 -5.97
CA HIS A 28 10.26 3.81 -4.75
C HIS A 28 10.48 2.89 -3.56
N SER A 29 10.48 3.44 -2.35
CA SER A 29 10.42 2.61 -1.13
C SER A 29 9.22 1.66 -1.17
N GLU A 30 8.08 2.10 -1.71
CA GLU A 30 6.90 1.27 -1.99
C GLU A 30 7.23 0.07 -2.89
N SER A 31 7.90 0.30 -4.03
CA SER A 31 8.25 -0.78 -4.96
C SER A 31 9.22 -1.79 -4.37
N GLN A 32 10.18 -1.32 -3.58
CA GLN A 32 11.06 -2.20 -2.84
C GLN A 32 10.28 -3.02 -1.81
N GLY A 33 9.37 -2.40 -1.07
CA GLY A 33 8.51 -3.06 -0.09
C GLY A 33 7.64 -4.15 -0.71
N TYR A 34 7.00 -3.88 -1.84
CA TYR A 34 6.25 -4.90 -2.57
C TYR A 34 7.14 -6.02 -3.11
N GLY A 35 8.30 -5.69 -3.68
CA GLY A 35 9.24 -6.69 -4.15
C GLY A 35 9.71 -7.63 -3.04
N LEU A 36 9.98 -7.09 -1.84
CA LEU A 36 10.31 -7.88 -0.65
C LEU A 36 9.16 -8.79 -0.25
N LEU A 37 7.94 -8.24 -0.15
CA LEU A 37 6.76 -9.00 0.25
C LEU A 37 6.47 -10.15 -0.74
N LEU A 38 6.50 -9.87 -2.04
CA LEU A 38 6.26 -10.86 -3.09
C LEU A 38 7.37 -11.92 -3.15
N ALA A 39 8.64 -11.54 -3.00
CA ALA A 39 9.76 -12.48 -2.91
C ALA A 39 9.61 -13.43 -1.71
N TYR A 40 9.24 -12.88 -0.55
CA TYR A 40 8.95 -13.66 0.66
C TYR A 40 7.79 -14.64 0.43
N SER A 41 6.65 -14.18 -0.09
CA SER A 41 5.49 -15.02 -0.40
C SER A 41 5.80 -16.12 -1.41
N ALA A 42 6.73 -15.86 -2.34
CA ALA A 42 7.20 -16.84 -3.32
C ALA A 42 8.23 -17.84 -2.77
N GLY A 43 8.75 -17.61 -1.56
CA GLY A 43 9.85 -18.38 -0.97
C GLY A 43 11.22 -18.10 -1.61
N ASP A 44 11.37 -17.04 -2.39
CA ASP A 44 12.62 -16.65 -3.06
C ASP A 44 13.53 -15.86 -2.12
N ARG A 45 14.22 -16.58 -1.23
CA ARG A 45 15.17 -16.00 -0.27
C ARG A 45 16.30 -15.23 -0.95
N ALA A 46 16.79 -15.70 -2.10
CA ALA A 46 17.89 -15.06 -2.81
C ALA A 46 17.42 -13.75 -3.45
N GLY A 47 16.24 -13.74 -4.07
CA GLY A 47 15.59 -12.52 -4.56
C GLY A 47 15.31 -11.52 -3.44
N PHE A 48 14.78 -12.00 -2.31
CA PHE A 48 14.55 -11.17 -1.14
C PHE A 48 15.83 -10.50 -0.64
N GLU A 49 16.92 -11.25 -0.48
CA GLU A 49 18.20 -10.69 0.00
C GLU A 49 18.80 -9.67 -0.99
N ARG A 50 18.67 -9.90 -2.31
CA ARG A 50 19.08 -8.90 -3.31
C ARG A 50 18.28 -7.61 -3.18
N ILE A 51 16.95 -7.70 -3.13
CA ILE A 51 16.06 -6.53 -3.03
C ILE A 51 16.33 -5.78 -1.72
N TRP A 52 16.54 -6.51 -0.62
CA TRP A 52 16.90 -5.91 0.66
C TRP A 52 18.27 -5.24 0.63
N GLY A 53 19.26 -5.86 -0.03
CA GLY A 53 20.59 -5.29 -0.22
C GLY A 53 20.53 -3.92 -0.90
N PHE A 54 19.76 -3.80 -1.98
CA PHE A 54 19.52 -2.50 -2.63
C PHE A 54 18.85 -1.51 -1.67
N THR A 55 17.71 -1.91 -1.08
CA THR A 55 16.88 -1.07 -0.21
C THR A 55 17.68 -0.49 0.96
N SER A 56 18.45 -1.34 1.64
CA SER A 56 19.23 -0.95 2.82
C SER A 56 20.42 -0.04 2.48
N ASN A 57 21.06 -0.23 1.33
CA ASN A 57 22.21 0.58 0.93
C ASN A 57 21.80 1.92 0.32
N GLU A 58 20.73 1.96 -0.46
CA GLU A 58 20.36 3.13 -1.27
C GLU A 58 19.27 3.98 -0.63
N LEU A 59 18.32 3.38 0.12
CA LEU A 59 17.14 4.09 0.62
C LEU A 59 17.20 4.38 2.12
N LEU A 60 17.85 3.55 2.94
CA LEU A 60 17.98 3.76 4.39
C LEU A 60 19.13 4.71 4.75
N ILE A 61 19.12 5.90 4.12
CA ILE A 61 20.14 6.94 4.29
C ILE A 61 19.73 8.03 5.31
N ARG A 62 18.48 8.01 5.77
CA ARG A 62 17.95 9.01 6.71
C ARG A 62 18.39 8.72 8.14
N SER A 63 18.61 9.77 8.91
CA SER A 63 19.00 9.67 10.33
C SER A 63 17.86 9.17 11.24
N ASP A 64 16.61 9.40 10.85
CA ASP A 64 15.41 8.88 11.53
C ASP A 64 15.10 7.41 11.21
N ARG A 65 15.93 6.78 10.36
CA ARG A 65 15.86 5.37 9.93
C ARG A 65 14.68 5.03 9.02
N LEU A 66 13.93 6.00 8.51
CA LEU A 66 12.93 5.79 7.46
C LEU A 66 13.61 5.65 6.09
N ALA A 67 12.90 5.07 5.12
CA ALA A 67 13.41 4.90 3.77
C ALA A 67 13.12 6.16 2.92
N ALA A 68 14.15 6.67 2.24
CA ALA A 68 13.97 7.66 1.20
C ALA A 68 13.04 7.09 0.11
N TRP A 69 12.03 7.87 -0.28
CA TRP A 69 10.92 7.34 -1.06
C TRP A 69 11.19 7.24 -2.55
N LYS A 70 12.17 7.99 -3.09
CA LYS A 70 12.37 8.09 -4.53
C LYS A 70 13.84 8.04 -4.94
N TRP A 71 14.15 7.07 -5.78
CA TRP A 71 15.47 6.83 -6.35
C TRP A 71 15.40 6.79 -7.88
N ASP A 72 16.27 7.53 -8.55
CA ASP A 72 16.34 7.69 -10.00
C ASP A 72 17.76 7.36 -10.53
N ALA A 73 17.84 6.35 -11.40
CA ALA A 73 19.09 5.92 -12.03
C ALA A 73 19.74 7.01 -12.90
N ALA A 74 18.95 7.94 -13.43
CA ALA A 74 19.44 9.01 -14.29
C ALA A 74 19.97 10.22 -13.50
N ALA A 75 19.65 10.33 -12.20
CA ALA A 75 20.03 11.45 -11.36
C ALA A 75 21.37 11.24 -10.63
N LYS A 76 22.00 12.34 -10.20
CA LYS A 76 23.16 12.33 -9.29
C LYS A 76 23.02 13.46 -8.27
N PRO A 77 22.86 13.17 -6.96
CA PRO A 77 22.72 11.84 -6.36
C PRO A 77 21.48 11.10 -6.87
N HIS A 78 21.47 9.77 -6.78
CA HIS A 78 20.36 8.95 -7.26
C HIS A 78 19.09 9.11 -6.41
N VAL A 79 19.21 9.34 -5.10
CA VAL A 79 18.08 9.76 -4.27
C VAL A 79 17.78 11.22 -4.57
N VAL A 80 16.68 11.46 -5.28
CA VAL A 80 16.26 12.80 -5.73
C VAL A 80 15.35 13.52 -4.74
N ASP A 81 14.74 12.76 -3.83
CA ASP A 81 13.99 13.27 -2.69
C ASP A 81 14.25 12.35 -1.49
N VAL A 82 14.78 12.95 -0.42
CA VAL A 82 15.16 12.23 0.79
C VAL A 82 14.00 12.00 1.74
N ASN A 83 12.83 12.62 1.53
CA ASN A 83 11.63 12.37 2.36
C ASN A 83 11.23 10.89 2.30
N ASN A 84 10.37 10.43 3.20
CA ASN A 84 9.85 9.07 3.19
C ASN A 84 8.41 9.01 2.63
N ALA A 85 7.98 7.79 2.33
CA ALA A 85 6.58 7.45 2.09
C ALA A 85 6.22 6.31 3.05
N SER A 86 5.27 6.57 3.93
CA SER A 86 4.95 5.69 5.06
C SER A 86 4.42 4.32 4.64
N ASP A 87 3.74 4.20 3.50
CA ASP A 87 3.33 2.91 2.95
C ASP A 87 4.54 2.05 2.54
N GLY A 88 5.52 2.66 1.89
CA GLY A 88 6.81 2.01 1.61
C GLY A 88 7.54 1.56 2.87
N ASP A 89 7.62 2.42 3.89
CA ASP A 89 8.22 2.05 5.18
C ASP A 89 7.50 0.86 5.83
N ILE A 90 6.16 0.89 5.85
CA ILE A 90 5.32 -0.18 6.40
C ILE A 90 5.52 -1.48 5.61
N LEU A 91 5.53 -1.46 4.27
CA LEU A 91 5.75 -2.64 3.44
C LEU A 91 7.12 -3.28 3.71
N ILE A 92 8.17 -2.47 3.77
CA ILE A 92 9.54 -2.95 4.04
C ILE A 92 9.59 -3.57 5.43
N ALA A 93 9.11 -2.87 6.47
CA ALA A 93 9.09 -3.38 7.83
C ALA A 93 8.26 -4.68 7.96
N TYR A 94 7.12 -4.74 7.27
CA TYR A 94 6.25 -5.90 7.25
C TYR A 94 6.93 -7.12 6.62
N ALA A 95 7.47 -6.97 5.40
CA ALA A 95 8.14 -8.06 4.69
C ALA A 95 9.37 -8.59 5.45
N LEU A 96 10.18 -7.69 6.04
CA LEU A 96 11.31 -8.07 6.89
C LEU A 96 10.87 -8.77 8.18
N GLY A 97 9.77 -8.30 8.79
CA GLY A 97 9.20 -8.91 9.99
C GLY A 97 8.76 -10.35 9.75
N LEU A 98 8.00 -10.56 8.67
CA LEU A 98 7.58 -11.88 8.21
C LEU A 98 8.77 -12.80 7.91
N ALA A 99 9.72 -12.33 7.09
CA ALA A 99 10.92 -13.08 6.74
C ALA A 99 11.78 -13.43 7.96
N GLY A 100 11.96 -12.48 8.89
CA GLY A 100 12.72 -12.69 10.12
C GLY A 100 12.10 -13.75 11.04
N GLU A 101 10.77 -13.69 11.23
CA GLU A 101 10.02 -14.67 12.04
C GLU A 101 10.10 -16.08 11.40
N ASP A 102 9.78 -16.19 10.12
CA ASP A 102 9.67 -17.48 9.43
C ASP A 102 11.03 -18.14 9.14
N TRP A 103 12.01 -17.35 8.73
CA TRP A 103 13.34 -17.87 8.39
C TRP A 103 14.28 -17.91 9.58
N LYS A 104 13.84 -17.40 10.74
CA LYS A 104 14.62 -17.31 11.98
C LYS A 104 15.93 -16.55 11.78
N ASP A 105 15.87 -15.47 10.99
CA ASP A 105 17.02 -14.62 10.69
C ASP A 105 16.92 -13.29 11.45
N GLN A 106 17.74 -13.18 12.50
CA GLN A 106 17.75 -12.02 13.39
C GLN A 106 18.09 -10.71 12.65
N ARG A 107 18.84 -10.77 11.54
CA ARG A 107 19.18 -9.57 10.76
C ARG A 107 17.92 -8.89 10.24
N TYR A 108 16.97 -9.67 9.72
CA TYR A 108 15.71 -9.15 9.21
C TYR A 108 14.79 -8.69 10.35
N THR A 109 14.70 -9.46 11.45
CA THR A 109 13.92 -9.04 12.63
C THR A 109 14.42 -7.72 13.22
N ASP A 110 15.73 -7.53 13.32
CA ASP A 110 16.32 -6.30 13.87
C ASP A 110 16.11 -5.09 12.94
N ALA A 111 16.23 -5.29 11.63
CA ALA A 111 15.94 -4.26 10.64
C ALA A 111 14.45 -3.86 10.66
N ALA A 112 13.55 -4.85 10.67
CA ALA A 112 12.11 -4.65 10.77
C ALA A 112 11.74 -3.88 12.04
N ARG A 113 12.32 -4.25 13.19
CA ARG A 113 12.12 -3.58 14.47
C ARG A 113 12.54 -2.10 14.41
N LYS A 114 13.70 -1.80 13.85
CA LYS A 114 14.19 -0.42 13.72
C LYS A 114 13.27 0.45 12.88
N LEU A 115 12.74 -0.08 11.77
CA LEU A 115 11.77 0.60 10.92
C LEU A 115 10.41 0.75 11.62
N ALA A 116 9.91 -0.30 12.28
CA ALA A 116 8.64 -0.25 13.02
C ALA A 116 8.67 0.83 14.13
N LEU A 117 9.78 0.92 14.88
CA LEU A 117 10.01 2.00 15.84
C LEU A 117 10.05 3.37 15.15
N ALA A 118 10.79 3.50 14.04
CA ALA A 118 10.86 4.76 13.30
C ALA A 118 9.49 5.22 12.78
N ILE A 119 8.65 4.31 12.28
CA ILE A 119 7.28 4.60 11.85
C ILE A 119 6.45 5.06 13.06
N GLY A 120 6.52 4.34 14.18
CA GLY A 120 5.81 4.68 15.40
C GLY A 120 6.20 6.04 15.99
N ASP A 121 7.50 6.33 16.03
CA ASP A 121 8.09 7.56 16.57
C ASP A 121 7.79 8.78 15.69
N ASN A 122 7.83 8.60 14.36
CA ASN A 122 7.86 9.73 13.44
C ASN A 122 6.60 9.87 12.58
N LEU A 123 5.75 8.86 12.41
CA LEU A 123 4.66 8.92 11.42
C LEU A 123 3.27 8.85 12.04
N LEU A 124 3.15 8.49 13.32
CA LEU A 124 1.87 8.48 14.02
C LEU A 124 1.62 9.82 14.71
N THR A 125 0.44 10.40 14.52
CA THR A 125 0.04 11.67 15.13
C THR A 125 -1.42 11.65 15.57
N ASP A 126 -1.82 12.57 16.43
CA ASP A 126 -3.23 12.78 16.76
C ASP A 126 -3.94 13.66 15.72
N ALA A 127 -5.15 13.24 15.34
CA ALA A 127 -6.14 14.08 14.69
C ALA A 127 -7.52 13.87 15.32
N ASN A 128 -7.96 14.83 16.12
CA ASN A 128 -9.28 14.85 16.77
C ASN A 128 -9.48 13.64 17.72
N ASN A 129 -8.51 13.34 18.57
CA ASN A 129 -8.51 12.18 19.49
C ASN A 129 -8.54 10.84 18.74
N ARG A 130 -7.81 10.76 17.63
CA ARG A 130 -7.59 9.55 16.84
C ARG A 130 -6.14 9.52 16.39
N VAL A 131 -5.50 8.37 16.56
CA VAL A 131 -4.18 8.12 15.99
C VAL A 131 -4.31 8.02 14.49
N VAL A 132 -3.55 8.79 13.72
CA VAL A 132 -3.53 8.72 12.25
C VAL A 132 -2.10 8.62 11.74
N LEU A 133 -1.96 8.04 10.55
CA LEU A 133 -0.68 7.87 9.86
C LEU A 133 -0.44 9.07 8.93
N ARG A 134 0.70 9.73 9.11
CA ARG A 134 1.19 10.76 8.20
C ARG A 134 1.77 10.10 6.94
N PRO A 135 1.42 10.56 5.73
CA PRO A 135 1.95 10.01 4.49
C PRO A 135 3.48 10.04 4.39
N GLY A 136 4.11 11.06 4.96
CA GLY A 136 5.56 11.21 5.10
C GLY A 136 5.91 12.09 6.29
N ALA A 137 7.17 12.08 6.70
CA ALA A 137 7.68 12.84 7.84
C ALA A 137 7.65 14.34 7.58
N GLU A 138 7.92 14.75 6.34
CA GLU A 138 7.93 16.14 5.88
C GLU A 138 6.74 16.42 4.95
N GLY A 139 6.18 17.63 5.01
CA GLY A 139 5.10 18.09 4.12
C GLY A 139 3.66 17.72 4.54
N PHE A 140 3.49 16.78 5.49
CA PHE A 140 2.18 16.30 5.94
C PHE A 140 1.90 16.57 7.42
N GLY A 141 2.57 17.57 8.00
CA GLY A 141 2.22 18.09 9.32
C GLY A 141 0.88 18.84 9.30
N ARG A 142 0.30 19.06 10.48
CA ARG A 142 -0.90 19.90 10.61
C ARG A 142 -0.56 21.34 10.17
N SER A 143 -1.29 21.87 9.21
CA SER A 143 -1.15 23.26 8.77
C SER A 143 -1.47 24.21 9.91
N GLU A 144 -0.56 25.14 10.22
CA GLU A 144 -0.78 26.16 11.27
C GLU A 144 -1.91 27.13 10.90
N ASN A 145 -2.08 27.41 9.60
CA ASN A 145 -3.07 28.38 9.11
C ASN A 145 -4.49 27.80 9.11
N THR A 146 -4.65 26.53 8.76
CA THR A 146 -5.97 25.90 8.54
C THR A 146 -6.29 24.80 9.54
N GLY A 147 -5.34 24.42 10.41
CA GLY A 147 -5.48 23.29 11.33
C GLY A 147 -5.66 21.93 10.63
N THR A 148 -5.49 21.88 9.30
CA THR A 148 -5.76 20.70 8.47
C THR A 148 -4.57 19.75 8.45
N LEU A 149 -4.84 18.45 8.58
CA LEU A 149 -3.87 17.38 8.38
C LEU A 149 -4.23 16.61 7.10
N ILE A 150 -3.25 16.26 6.27
CA ILE A 150 -3.46 15.49 5.04
C ILE A 150 -3.02 14.04 5.27
N VAL A 151 -3.88 13.10 4.90
CA VAL A 151 -3.63 11.66 4.97
C VAL A 151 -3.98 10.99 3.63
N ASN A 152 -3.43 9.80 3.41
CA ASN A 152 -3.76 8.96 2.26
C ASN A 152 -4.23 7.61 2.79
N ALA A 153 -5.54 7.32 2.69
CA ALA A 153 -6.12 6.12 3.29
C ALA A 153 -5.58 4.82 2.69
N SER A 154 -5.01 4.86 1.47
CA SER A 154 -4.35 3.70 0.87
C SER A 154 -3.03 3.34 1.53
N TYR A 155 -2.46 4.19 2.39
CA TYR A 155 -1.22 3.90 3.10
C TYR A 155 -1.45 3.04 4.37
N TRP A 156 -2.71 2.82 4.75
CA TRP A 156 -3.06 1.88 5.81
C TRP A 156 -3.02 0.45 5.29
N ILE A 157 -1.84 -0.16 5.39
CA ILE A 157 -1.63 -1.57 5.04
C ILE A 157 -2.02 -2.41 6.24
N PHE A 158 -3.33 -2.56 6.44
CA PHE A 158 -3.92 -3.11 7.67
C PHE A 158 -3.35 -4.48 8.09
N GLU A 159 -2.99 -5.34 7.13
CA GLU A 159 -2.41 -6.65 7.41
C GLU A 159 -1.00 -6.59 8.04
N ALA A 160 -0.30 -5.46 7.88
CA ALA A 160 1.02 -5.25 8.45
C ALA A 160 0.97 -4.94 9.96
N PHE A 161 -0.10 -4.27 10.43
CA PHE A 161 -0.16 -3.74 11.80
C PHE A 161 0.04 -4.77 12.91
N PRO A 162 -0.51 -6.01 12.85
CA PRO A 162 -0.21 -7.04 13.84
C PRO A 162 1.28 -7.41 13.89
N THR A 163 1.97 -7.37 12.76
CA THR A 163 3.43 -7.63 12.69
C THR A 163 4.21 -6.45 13.28
N LEU A 164 3.82 -5.22 12.93
CA LEU A 164 4.44 -4.01 13.49
C LEU A 164 4.23 -3.91 15.01
N GLU A 165 3.09 -4.37 15.53
CA GLU A 165 2.82 -4.44 16.96
C GLU A 165 3.77 -5.41 17.69
N LYS A 166 4.02 -6.59 17.14
CA LYS A 166 5.04 -7.50 17.70
C LYS A 166 6.44 -6.86 17.71
N LEU A 167 6.77 -6.09 16.67
CA LEU A 167 8.08 -5.48 16.48
C LEU A 167 8.29 -4.25 17.36
N ALA A 168 7.25 -3.44 17.58
CA ALA A 168 7.33 -2.19 18.32
C ALA A 168 6.05 -1.98 19.18
N PRO A 169 5.90 -2.77 20.27
CA PRO A 169 4.62 -2.88 21.01
C PRO A 169 4.20 -1.62 21.76
N ASP A 170 5.13 -0.69 21.99
CA ASP A 170 4.85 0.55 22.74
C ASP A 170 4.13 1.62 21.89
N HIS A 171 3.91 1.37 20.59
CA HIS A 171 3.15 2.27 19.72
C HIS A 171 1.70 1.80 19.51
N PRO A 172 0.76 2.74 19.24
CA PRO A 172 -0.68 2.45 19.25
C PRO A 172 -1.19 1.82 17.94
N TRP A 173 -0.59 0.73 17.46
CA TRP A 173 -0.93 0.08 16.19
C TRP A 173 -2.40 -0.36 16.09
N GLN A 174 -2.96 -0.91 17.16
CA GLN A 174 -4.37 -1.30 17.19
C GLN A 174 -5.30 -0.08 17.07
N GLN A 175 -4.95 1.03 17.71
CA GLN A 175 -5.72 2.28 17.62
C GLN A 175 -5.61 2.86 16.21
N LEU A 176 -4.43 2.79 15.59
CA LEU A 176 -4.21 3.18 14.20
C LEU A 176 -5.06 2.36 13.22
N ALA A 177 -5.17 1.05 13.45
CA ALA A 177 -6.03 0.17 12.66
C ALA A 177 -7.51 0.54 12.81
N SER A 178 -7.97 0.75 14.05
CA SER A 178 -9.36 1.16 14.33
C SER A 178 -9.69 2.51 13.69
N SER A 179 -8.84 3.51 13.89
CA SER A 179 -9.04 4.86 13.36
C SER A 179 -8.97 4.89 11.84
N GLY A 180 -8.13 4.06 11.21
CA GLY A 180 -8.07 3.91 9.76
C GLY A 180 -9.37 3.36 9.18
N ALA A 181 -9.95 2.33 9.82
CA ALA A 181 -11.26 1.80 9.42
C ALA A 181 -12.38 2.84 9.63
N GLU A 182 -12.36 3.57 10.75
CA GLU A 182 -13.29 4.69 11.00
C GLU A 182 -13.16 5.79 9.93
N LEU A 183 -11.92 6.18 9.59
CA LEU A 183 -11.61 7.18 8.57
C LEU A 183 -12.16 6.75 7.20
N ILE A 184 -11.86 5.53 6.75
CA ILE A 184 -12.35 4.99 5.47
C ILE A 184 -13.87 4.95 5.45
N ASN A 185 -14.48 4.51 6.55
CA ASN A 185 -15.93 4.46 6.67
C ASN A 185 -16.58 5.85 6.64
N ALA A 186 -15.91 6.87 7.14
CA ALA A 186 -16.39 8.26 7.16
C ALA A 186 -16.08 9.03 5.86
N ALA A 187 -14.98 8.70 5.17
CA ALA A 187 -14.52 9.34 3.94
C ALA A 187 -15.31 8.87 2.71
N ARG A 188 -16.63 9.09 2.73
CA ARG A 188 -17.56 8.73 1.66
C ARG A 188 -17.96 9.99 0.89
N PHE A 189 -17.17 10.38 -0.10
CA PHE A 189 -17.39 11.62 -0.84
C PHE A 189 -18.16 11.39 -2.14
N GLY A 190 -18.88 12.42 -2.58
CA GLY A 190 -19.54 12.43 -3.88
C GLY A 190 -20.71 11.46 -4.05
N PRO A 191 -21.32 11.41 -5.25
CA PRO A 191 -22.43 10.49 -5.55
C PRO A 191 -22.05 9.01 -5.41
N ALA A 192 -20.81 8.66 -5.78
CA ALA A 192 -20.28 7.29 -5.70
C ALA A 192 -19.91 6.85 -4.27
N LYS A 193 -19.90 7.78 -3.28
CA LYS A 193 -19.58 7.51 -1.87
C LYS A 193 -18.21 6.83 -1.66
N LEU A 194 -17.23 7.22 -2.46
CA LEU A 194 -15.86 6.71 -2.40
C LEU A 194 -14.93 7.69 -1.66
N PRO A 195 -13.86 7.20 -1.03
CA PRO A 195 -12.78 8.07 -0.55
C PRO A 195 -12.01 8.66 -1.73
N SER A 196 -11.38 9.82 -1.52
CA SER A 196 -10.38 10.35 -2.44
C SER A 196 -8.99 9.79 -2.10
N ASP A 197 -8.08 9.84 -3.07
CA ASP A 197 -6.67 9.46 -2.88
C ASP A 197 -6.03 10.18 -1.69
N TRP A 198 -6.32 11.48 -1.54
CA TRP A 198 -5.80 12.33 -0.47
C TRP A 198 -6.95 13.00 0.28
N ILE A 199 -6.93 12.87 1.60
CA ILE A 199 -8.00 13.32 2.49
C ILE A 199 -7.46 14.37 3.45
N ALA A 200 -8.15 15.50 3.53
CA ALA A 200 -7.93 16.52 4.54
C ALA A 200 -8.82 16.25 5.75
N ILE A 201 -8.20 16.23 6.94
CA ILE A 201 -8.85 16.13 8.24
C ILE A 201 -8.76 17.50 8.92
N SER A 202 -9.89 18.08 9.29
CA SER A 202 -9.97 19.32 10.07
C SER A 202 -11.01 19.21 11.21
N ALA A 203 -11.23 20.29 11.96
CA ALA A 203 -12.24 20.32 13.01
C ALA A 203 -13.67 20.27 12.44
N GLU A 204 -13.84 20.73 11.20
CA GLU A 204 -15.11 20.77 10.46
C GLU A 204 -15.46 19.40 9.84
N GLY A 205 -14.51 18.48 9.76
CA GLY A 205 -14.72 17.12 9.26
C GLY A 205 -13.70 16.69 8.20
N LEU A 206 -14.12 15.73 7.38
CA LEU A 206 -13.31 15.16 6.31
C LEU A 206 -13.71 15.76 4.96
N ARG A 207 -12.72 16.02 4.10
CA ARG A 207 -12.93 16.43 2.71
C ARG A 207 -11.79 15.93 1.82
N PRO A 208 -11.98 15.87 0.49
CA PRO A 208 -10.84 15.73 -0.42
C PRO A 208 -9.78 16.81 -0.13
N ALA A 209 -8.52 16.39 -0.10
CA ALA A 209 -7.40 17.28 0.24
C ALA A 209 -7.29 18.41 -0.80
N PRO A 210 -7.03 19.65 -0.37
CA PRO A 210 -6.75 20.74 -1.30
C PRO A 210 -5.43 20.48 -2.02
N ASP A 211 -5.26 21.03 -3.23
CA ASP A 211 -4.05 20.90 -4.05
C ASP A 211 -3.73 19.48 -4.56
N PHE A 212 -4.60 18.51 -4.29
CA PHE A 212 -4.59 17.18 -4.89
C PHE A 212 -5.82 17.00 -5.80
N PRO A 213 -5.71 16.21 -6.88
CA PRO A 213 -6.88 15.81 -7.66
C PRO A 213 -7.91 15.11 -6.76
N ALA A 214 -9.15 15.59 -6.78
CA ALA A 214 -10.25 15.00 -6.02
C ALA A 214 -10.80 13.76 -6.74
N VAL A 215 -10.02 12.67 -6.75
CA VAL A 215 -10.36 11.41 -7.41
C VAL A 215 -10.25 10.23 -6.44
N TYR A 216 -11.07 9.21 -6.64
CA TYR A 216 -10.74 7.83 -6.27
C TYR A 216 -9.88 7.29 -7.41
N GLY A 217 -8.57 7.22 -7.22
CA GLY A 217 -7.61 6.96 -8.27
C GLY A 217 -6.59 5.91 -7.88
N TYR A 218 -5.42 5.96 -8.51
CA TYR A 218 -4.37 4.96 -8.39
C TYR A 218 -3.98 4.66 -6.93
N ASN A 219 -4.13 5.60 -5.99
CA ASN A 219 -3.89 5.32 -4.57
C ASN A 219 -5.07 4.56 -3.96
N ALA A 220 -6.26 5.17 -3.99
CA ALA A 220 -7.42 4.68 -3.26
C ALA A 220 -7.89 3.29 -3.71
N ILE A 221 -7.58 2.85 -4.93
CA ILE A 221 -7.93 1.50 -5.39
C ILE A 221 -7.35 0.38 -4.51
N ARG A 222 -6.24 0.64 -3.81
CA ARG A 222 -5.60 -0.36 -2.94
C ARG A 222 -6.38 -0.62 -1.64
N ILE A 223 -7.22 0.34 -1.23
CA ILE A 223 -7.95 0.30 0.05
C ILE A 223 -8.75 -0.99 0.22
N PRO A 224 -9.67 -1.37 -0.70
CA PRO A 224 -10.44 -2.61 -0.54
C PRO A 224 -9.55 -3.85 -0.48
N LEU A 225 -8.46 -3.90 -1.28
CA LEU A 225 -7.53 -5.03 -1.25
C LEU A 225 -6.85 -5.17 0.12
N TYR A 226 -6.36 -4.08 0.72
CA TYR A 226 -5.73 -4.14 2.04
C TYR A 226 -6.71 -4.47 3.17
N LEU A 227 -7.94 -3.99 3.08
CA LEU A 227 -9.00 -4.37 4.02
C LEU A 227 -9.27 -5.88 3.95
N LEU A 228 -9.45 -6.43 2.75
CA LEU A 228 -9.66 -7.86 2.52
C LEU A 228 -8.48 -8.69 3.03
N ARG A 229 -7.25 -8.27 2.72
CA ARG A 229 -6.01 -8.91 3.19
C ARG A 229 -5.83 -8.83 4.71
N ALA A 230 -6.39 -7.82 5.37
CA ALA A 230 -6.48 -7.77 6.83
C ALA A 230 -7.61 -8.61 7.43
N GLY A 231 -8.44 -9.25 6.60
CA GLY A 231 -9.51 -10.14 7.03
C GLY A 231 -10.90 -9.49 7.10
N ALA A 232 -11.07 -8.27 6.57
CA ALA A 232 -12.40 -7.69 6.40
C ALA A 232 -13.29 -8.63 5.59
N LYS A 233 -14.56 -8.72 5.98
CA LYS A 233 -15.59 -9.52 5.33
C LYS A 233 -16.61 -8.59 4.68
N ALA A 234 -17.44 -9.15 3.81
CA ALA A 234 -18.59 -8.43 3.24
C ALA A 234 -19.39 -7.72 4.34
N GLY A 235 -19.72 -6.46 4.09
CA GLY A 235 -20.42 -5.60 5.04
C GLY A 235 -20.01 -4.13 4.92
N PRO A 236 -20.43 -3.28 5.89
CA PRO A 236 -20.48 -1.82 5.70
C PRO A 236 -19.16 -1.15 5.28
N LEU A 237 -18.02 -1.71 5.66
CA LEU A 237 -16.70 -1.19 5.33
C LEU A 237 -16.30 -1.45 3.86
N LEU A 238 -16.87 -2.48 3.24
CA LEU A 238 -16.61 -2.89 1.86
C LEU A 238 -17.75 -2.56 0.90
N ASP A 239 -18.99 -2.41 1.39
CA ASP A 239 -20.20 -2.28 0.57
C ASP A 239 -20.11 -1.16 -0.49
N ASN A 240 -19.56 0.00 -0.14
CA ASN A 240 -19.44 1.10 -1.11
C ASN A 240 -18.42 0.81 -2.21
N PHE A 241 -17.32 0.12 -1.88
CA PHE A 241 -16.32 -0.25 -2.87
C PHE A 241 -16.90 -1.32 -3.81
N GLU A 242 -17.67 -2.27 -3.28
CA GLU A 242 -18.31 -3.32 -4.09
C GLU A 242 -19.35 -2.72 -5.02
N GLN A 243 -20.20 -1.82 -4.50
CA GLN A 243 -21.20 -1.13 -5.31
C GLN A 243 -20.54 -0.31 -6.43
N ALA A 244 -19.42 0.35 -6.14
CA ALA A 244 -18.65 1.08 -7.15
C ALA A 244 -18.04 0.14 -8.19
N ALA A 245 -17.44 -0.98 -7.78
CA ALA A 245 -16.89 -1.99 -8.69
C ALA A 245 -17.98 -2.54 -9.63
N GLN A 246 -19.16 -2.88 -9.12
CA GLN A 246 -20.28 -3.39 -9.92
C GLN A 246 -20.83 -2.34 -10.90
N SER A 247 -20.87 -1.06 -10.52
CA SER A 247 -21.50 -0.01 -11.33
C SER A 247 -20.55 0.68 -12.32
N LEU A 248 -19.29 0.85 -11.95
CA LEU A 248 -18.29 1.62 -12.72
C LEU A 248 -17.21 0.71 -13.32
N GLY A 249 -16.98 -0.46 -12.72
CA GLY A 249 -15.78 -1.27 -12.96
C GLY A 249 -14.50 -0.59 -12.46
N PRO A 250 -13.32 -1.17 -12.74
CA PRO A 250 -12.06 -0.58 -12.33
C PRO A 250 -11.81 0.71 -13.11
N ALA A 251 -11.79 1.83 -12.40
CA ALA A 251 -11.66 3.16 -12.99
C ALA A 251 -11.08 4.18 -12.01
N ILE A 252 -10.49 5.24 -12.54
CA ILE A 252 -10.36 6.50 -11.81
C ILE A 252 -11.72 7.17 -11.82
N VAL A 253 -12.22 7.55 -10.66
CA VAL A 253 -13.54 8.17 -10.49
C VAL A 253 -13.35 9.60 -9.98
N ASP A 254 -13.92 10.57 -10.69
CA ASP A 254 -13.98 11.95 -10.21
C ASP A 254 -14.97 12.04 -9.05
N ILE A 255 -14.53 12.59 -7.92
CA ILE A 255 -15.34 12.59 -6.68
C ILE A 255 -16.55 13.52 -6.80
N ALA A 256 -16.44 14.64 -7.51
CA ALA A 256 -17.53 15.60 -7.60
C ALA A 256 -18.71 15.05 -8.42
N SER A 257 -18.42 14.45 -9.58
CA SER A 257 -19.42 13.88 -10.49
C SER A 257 -19.82 12.44 -10.15
N GLY A 258 -18.93 11.67 -9.50
CA GLY A 258 -19.12 10.24 -9.28
C GLY A 258 -18.97 9.39 -10.55
N HIS A 259 -18.43 9.96 -11.63
CA HIS A 259 -18.25 9.24 -12.90
C HIS A 259 -16.81 8.75 -13.09
N ALA A 260 -16.69 7.63 -13.78
CA ALA A 260 -15.40 7.14 -14.27
C ALA A 260 -14.83 8.13 -15.29
N VAL A 261 -13.63 8.64 -15.02
CA VAL A 261 -12.87 9.54 -15.91
C VAL A 261 -11.77 8.82 -16.69
N GLU A 262 -11.31 7.68 -16.18
CA GLU A 262 -10.33 6.81 -16.85
C GLU A 262 -10.64 5.35 -16.52
N LYS A 263 -10.71 4.49 -17.53
CA LYS A 263 -10.89 3.04 -17.32
C LYS A 263 -9.54 2.38 -17.08
N LEU A 264 -9.49 1.54 -16.04
CA LEU A 264 -8.31 0.81 -15.64
C LEU A 264 -8.40 -0.64 -16.13
N ALA A 265 -7.93 -0.89 -17.35
CA ALA A 265 -8.17 -2.16 -18.04
C ALA A 265 -7.22 -3.30 -17.65
N ASP A 266 -6.07 -3.00 -17.02
CA ASP A 266 -5.07 -4.01 -16.67
C ASP A 266 -5.63 -5.08 -15.70
N PRO A 267 -5.16 -6.35 -15.82
CA PRO A 267 -5.62 -7.46 -14.98
C PRO A 267 -5.53 -7.20 -13.48
N GLY A 268 -4.50 -6.47 -13.02
CA GLY A 268 -4.32 -6.15 -11.61
C GLY A 268 -5.44 -5.32 -10.99
N TYR A 269 -5.97 -4.35 -11.74
CA TYR A 269 -7.07 -3.52 -11.27
C TYR A 269 -8.38 -4.32 -11.26
N ARG A 270 -8.61 -5.13 -12.30
CA ARG A 270 -9.73 -6.07 -12.35
C ARG A 270 -9.66 -7.13 -11.24
N MET A 271 -8.45 -7.52 -10.82
CA MET A 271 -8.25 -8.48 -9.74
C MET A 271 -8.69 -7.93 -8.37
N ILE A 272 -8.58 -6.62 -8.15
CA ILE A 272 -9.08 -5.99 -6.92
C ILE A 272 -10.60 -6.11 -6.85
N ASP A 273 -11.29 -5.72 -7.92
CA ASP A 273 -12.75 -5.83 -8.01
C ASP A 273 -13.20 -7.30 -7.91
N ALA A 274 -12.51 -8.23 -8.58
CA ALA A 274 -12.82 -9.66 -8.49
C ALA A 274 -12.60 -10.22 -7.06
N ALA A 275 -11.53 -9.80 -6.37
CA ALA A 275 -11.28 -10.20 -4.98
C ALA A 275 -12.36 -9.65 -4.02
N LEU A 276 -12.88 -8.46 -4.33
CA LEU A 276 -14.00 -7.85 -3.62
C LEU A 276 -15.29 -8.62 -3.87
N ASP A 277 -15.66 -8.87 -5.13
CA ASP A 277 -16.83 -9.67 -5.51
C ASP A 277 -16.80 -11.09 -4.91
N CYS A 278 -15.61 -11.69 -4.81
CA CYS A 278 -15.39 -12.96 -4.10
C CYS A 278 -15.77 -12.91 -2.62
N ALA A 279 -15.55 -11.79 -1.93
CA ALA A 279 -16.00 -11.64 -0.55
C ALA A 279 -17.54 -11.65 -0.44
N TYR A 280 -18.26 -11.37 -1.54
CA TYR A 280 -19.72 -11.42 -1.66
C TYR A 280 -20.21 -12.70 -2.37
N GLY A 281 -19.33 -13.67 -2.63
CA GLY A 281 -19.68 -15.00 -3.12
C GLY A 281 -19.53 -15.22 -4.63
N THR A 282 -18.95 -14.28 -5.36
CA THR A 282 -18.70 -14.41 -6.81
C THR A 282 -17.29 -14.97 -7.07
N PRO A 283 -17.13 -16.10 -7.77
CA PRO A 283 -15.80 -16.66 -8.05
C PRO A 283 -14.92 -15.73 -8.89
N ILE A 284 -13.59 -15.90 -8.78
CA ILE A 284 -12.63 -15.13 -9.57
C ILE A 284 -12.74 -15.52 -11.05
N PRO A 285 -12.79 -14.56 -12.00
CA PRO A 285 -12.72 -14.83 -13.42
C PRO A 285 -11.47 -15.65 -13.81
N LYS A 286 -11.66 -16.68 -14.65
CA LYS A 286 -10.58 -17.62 -15.02
C LYS A 286 -9.37 -16.96 -15.66
N ASP A 287 -9.57 -15.86 -16.40
CA ASP A 287 -8.47 -15.10 -17.00
C ASP A 287 -7.60 -14.41 -15.95
N LEU A 288 -8.17 -14.03 -14.80
CA LEU A 288 -7.45 -13.40 -13.69
C LEU A 288 -6.71 -14.42 -12.81
N LEU A 289 -6.99 -15.72 -12.93
CA LEU A 289 -6.25 -16.78 -12.23
C LEU A 289 -4.86 -17.05 -12.83
N ARG A 290 -4.60 -16.54 -14.03
CA ARG A 290 -3.30 -16.61 -14.72
C ARG A 290 -2.63 -15.25 -14.68
N PHE A 291 -1.43 -15.20 -14.12
CA PHE A 291 -0.61 -14.00 -14.11
C PHE A 291 0.22 -13.86 -15.39
N GLU A 292 0.20 -12.65 -15.97
CA GLU A 292 1.13 -12.21 -17.02
C GLU A 292 1.53 -10.76 -16.70
N PRO A 293 2.84 -10.43 -16.64
CA PRO A 293 3.28 -9.09 -16.27
C PRO A 293 2.93 -8.08 -17.38
N THR A 294 2.38 -6.93 -16.98
CA THR A 294 2.10 -5.79 -17.87
C THR A 294 2.96 -4.59 -17.47
N ALA A 295 2.41 -3.66 -16.69
CA ALA A 295 3.14 -2.60 -16.00
C ALA A 295 3.38 -2.99 -14.54
N TYR A 296 4.43 -2.43 -13.94
CA TYR A 296 4.85 -2.74 -12.57
C TYR A 296 3.69 -2.66 -11.57
N TYR A 297 2.93 -1.56 -11.58
CA TYR A 297 1.89 -1.31 -10.60
C TYR A 297 0.71 -2.31 -10.68
N PRO A 298 0.00 -2.47 -11.82
CA PRO A 298 -1.05 -3.48 -11.92
C PRO A 298 -0.52 -4.91 -11.75
N SER A 299 0.68 -5.22 -12.22
CA SER A 299 1.26 -6.57 -12.01
C SER A 299 1.44 -6.87 -10.52
N THR A 300 1.84 -5.87 -9.74
CA THR A 300 1.98 -5.99 -8.28
C THR A 300 0.63 -6.24 -7.62
N LEU A 301 -0.40 -5.45 -7.97
CA LEU A 301 -1.76 -5.62 -7.44
C LEU A 301 -2.37 -6.97 -7.82
N HIS A 302 -2.08 -7.47 -9.03
CA HIS A 302 -2.52 -8.79 -9.47
C HIS A 302 -1.95 -9.89 -8.58
N LEU A 303 -0.65 -9.88 -8.31
CA LEU A 303 -0.03 -10.88 -7.44
C LEU A 303 -0.49 -10.79 -5.99
N LEU A 304 -0.69 -9.58 -5.45
CA LEU A 304 -1.25 -9.40 -4.10
C LEU A 304 -2.68 -9.93 -4.01
N GLY A 305 -3.51 -9.70 -5.02
CA GLY A 305 -4.86 -10.26 -5.12
C GLY A 305 -4.84 -11.79 -5.25
N LEU A 306 -3.98 -12.34 -6.10
CA LEU A 306 -3.85 -13.80 -6.29
C LEU A 306 -3.37 -14.52 -5.02
N SER A 307 -2.36 -13.96 -4.34
CA SER A 307 -1.88 -14.46 -3.05
C SER A 307 -3.03 -14.47 -2.03
N TYR A 308 -3.76 -13.36 -1.91
CA TYR A 308 -4.91 -13.25 -1.00
C TYR A 308 -5.96 -14.33 -1.27
N VAL A 309 -6.40 -14.48 -2.51
CA VAL A 309 -7.45 -15.45 -2.85
C VAL A 309 -7.00 -16.87 -2.53
N ARG A 310 -5.76 -17.24 -2.89
CA ARG A 310 -5.24 -18.60 -2.65
C ARG A 310 -5.05 -18.91 -1.17
N GLU A 311 -4.61 -17.93 -0.39
CA GLU A 311 -4.34 -18.11 1.04
C GLU A 311 -5.61 -18.07 1.90
N ARG A 312 -6.58 -17.24 1.54
CA ARG A 312 -7.71 -16.89 2.43
C ARG A 312 -9.09 -17.12 1.86
N GLN A 313 -9.23 -17.28 0.54
CA GLN A 313 -10.51 -17.45 -0.12
C GLN A 313 -10.47 -18.59 -1.16
N PRO A 314 -10.01 -19.81 -0.81
CA PRO A 314 -9.87 -20.91 -1.77
C PRO A 314 -11.20 -21.33 -2.40
N GLN A 315 -12.34 -20.99 -1.80
CA GLN A 315 -13.67 -21.23 -2.37
C GLN A 315 -14.00 -20.34 -3.58
N CYS A 316 -13.18 -19.31 -3.87
CA CYS A 316 -13.35 -18.44 -5.03
C CYS A 316 -12.53 -18.89 -6.26
N LEU A 317 -11.81 -20.02 -6.16
CA LEU A 317 -10.99 -20.61 -7.22
C LEU A 317 -11.77 -21.59 -8.11
#